data_AF-A0A7Z9XCR5-F1
#
_entry.id   AF-A0A7Z9XCR5-F1
#
_cell.length_a   1.000
_cell.length_b   1.000
_cell.length_c   1.000
_cell.angle_alpha   90.00
_cell.angle_beta   90.00
_cell.angle_gamma   90.00
#
_symmetry.space_group_name_H-M   'P 1'
#
loop_
_entity.id
_entity.type
_entity.pdbx_description
1 polymer ?
#
loop_
_entity_poly.entity_id
_entity_poly.type
_entity_poly.pdbx_seq_one_letter_code
_entity_poly.pdbx_strand_id
1 'polypeptide(L)' 'PDQTADFLRKTESMIETAMKKRIVVLAPLIEFTKADVLSLAKERGLQDTYSCHAGGDEPCGKCVACIEIANAKERS' A
#
# COMPACT_ATOMS: atom_id res chain seq x y z
N PRO A 1 14.18 6.38 -5.21
CA PRO A 1 12.71 6.41 -5.27
C PRO A 1 12.12 6.45 -3.86
N ASP A 2 10.99 7.11 -3.68
CA ASP A 2 10.32 7.43 -2.41
C ASP A 2 9.62 6.23 -1.74
N GLN A 3 9.46 5.12 -2.45
CA GLN A 3 8.82 3.90 -1.97
C GLN A 3 9.83 2.81 -1.54
N THR A 4 10.99 3.17 -0.99
CA THR A 4 12.06 2.21 -0.67
C THR A 4 12.46 2.24 0.81
N ALA A 5 13.01 1.13 1.32
CA ALA A 5 13.52 1.07 2.70
C ALA A 5 14.62 2.11 2.97
N ASP A 6 15.41 2.46 1.95
CA ASP A 6 16.42 3.52 2.06
C ASP A 6 15.81 4.90 2.25
N PHE A 7 14.74 5.21 1.51
CA PHE A 7 13.98 6.44 1.71
C PHE A 7 13.41 6.52 3.13
N LEU A 8 12.81 5.43 3.63
CA LEU A 8 12.27 5.39 4.99
C LEU A 8 13.34 5.68 6.05
N ARG A 9 14.51 5.02 5.99
CA ARG A 9 15.61 5.27 6.93
C ARG A 9 16.09 6.73 6.89
N LYS A 10 16.17 7.32 5.71
CA LYS A 10 16.56 8.73 5.54
C LYS A 10 15.50 9.66 6.11
N THR A 11 14.22 9.36 5.92
CA THR A 11 13.11 10.12 6.49
C THR A 11 13.10 10.06 8.02
N GLU A 12 13.28 8.87 8.61
CA GLU A 12 13.38 8.70 10.06
C GLU A 12 14.53 9.54 10.66
N SER A 13 15.71 9.47 10.04
CA SER A 13 16.89 10.26 10.45
C SER A 13 16.64 11.78 10.35
N MET A 14 15.98 12.23 9.28
CA MET A 14 15.60 13.62 9.10
C MET A 14 14.64 14.09 10.21
N ILE A 15 13.59 13.30 10.48
CA ILE A 15 12.60 13.60 11.52
C ILE A 15 13.27 13.66 12.89
N GLU A 16 14.13 12.68 13.21
CA GLU A 16 14.87 12.65 14.46
C GLU A 16 15.76 13.89 14.65
N THR A 17 16.44 14.31 13.58
CA THR A 17 17.27 15.51 13.59
C THR A 17 16.46 16.78 13.86
N ALA A 18 15.32 16.93 13.18
CA ALA A 18 14.47 18.11 13.25
C ALA A 18 13.70 18.20 14.57
N MET A 19 13.18 17.08 15.07
CA MET A 19 12.28 17.05 16.23
C MET A 19 12.98 16.65 17.54
N LYS A 20 14.26 16.22 17.47
CA LYS A 20 15.00 15.64 18.60
C LYS A 20 14.26 14.48 19.27
N LYS A 21 13.48 13.75 18.47
CA LYS A 21 12.70 12.59 18.90
C LYS A 21 12.77 11.51 17.84
N ARG A 22 13.13 10.30 18.26
CA ARG A 22 13.13 9.13 17.39
C ARG A 22 11.70 8.73 17.03
N ILE A 23 11.40 8.70 15.74
CA ILE A 23 10.13 8.22 15.16
C ILE A 23 10.48 7.11 14.18
N VAL A 24 9.73 6.01 14.24
CA VAL A 24 9.91 4.84 13.37
C VAL A 24 8.71 4.78 12.41
N VAL A 25 8.99 4.64 11.12
CA VAL A 25 7.99 4.46 10.08
C VAL A 25 7.81 2.96 9.85
N LEU A 26 6.63 2.45 10.23
CA LEU A 26 6.27 1.07 9.96
C LEU A 26 5.73 0.96 8.53
N ALA A 27 6.41 0.16 7.69
CA ALA A 27 5.98 -0.17 6.34
C ALA A 27 5.70 -1.68 6.21
N PRO A 28 4.64 -2.21 6.86
CA PRO A 28 4.41 -3.65 6.96
C PRO A 28 4.14 -4.34 5.61
N LEU A 29 3.79 -3.58 4.58
CA LEU A 29 3.45 -4.08 3.24
C LEU A 29 4.57 -3.87 2.21
N ILE A 30 5.77 -3.44 2.62
CA ILE A 30 6.80 -3.01 1.67
C ILE A 30 7.29 -4.12 0.73
N GLU A 31 7.28 -5.38 1.19
CA GLU A 31 7.63 -6.55 0.38
C GLU A 31 6.40 -7.29 -0.17
N PHE A 32 5.19 -6.79 0.09
CA PHE A 32 3.96 -7.48 -0.29
C PHE A 32 3.61 -7.19 -1.75
N THR A 33 3.30 -8.24 -2.49
CA THR A 33 2.61 -8.09 -3.78
C THR A 33 1.15 -7.70 -3.56
N LYS A 34 0.47 -7.27 -4.64
CA LYS A 34 -0.96 -6.98 -4.56
C LYS A 34 -1.79 -8.20 -4.12
N ALA A 35 -1.39 -9.41 -4.53
CA ALA A 35 -2.06 -10.65 -4.13
C ALA A 35 -1.89 -10.90 -2.62
N ASP A 36 -0.69 -10.68 -2.06
CA ASP A 36 -0.44 -10.82 -0.62
C ASP A 36 -1.31 -9.85 0.19
N VAL A 37 -1.43 -8.59 -0.27
CA VAL A 37 -2.29 -7.59 0.38
C VAL A 37 -3.76 -8.01 0.36
N LEU A 38 -4.26 -8.55 -0.77
CA LEU A 38 -5.64 -9.02 -0.86
C LEU A 38 -5.90 -10.26 0.01
N SER A 39 -4.94 -11.19 0.10
CA SER A 39 -5.04 -12.35 0.99
C SER A 39 -5.11 -11.91 2.45
N LEU A 40 -4.21 -11.01 2.86
CA LEU A 40 -4.20 -10.45 4.21
C LEU A 40 -5.51 -9.71 4.52
N ALA A 41 -6.03 -8.92 3.58
CA ALA A 41 -7.31 -8.23 3.76
C ALA A 41 -8.46 -9.21 3.98
N LYS A 42 -8.51 -10.31 3.20
CA LYS A 42 -9.50 -11.38 3.35
C LYS A 42 -9.40 -12.07 4.70
N GLU A 43 -8.19 -12.42 5.15
CA GLU A 43 -7.95 -13.02 6.48
C GLU A 43 -8.41 -12.11 7.63
N ARG A 44 -8.33 -10.78 7.43
CA ARG A 44 -8.80 -9.79 8.41
C ARG A 44 -10.27 -9.39 8.24
N GLY A 45 -11.00 -10.00 7.30
CA GLY A 45 -12.40 -9.69 7.06
C GLY A 45 -12.66 -8.30 6.46
N LEU A 46 -11.66 -7.69 5.81
CA LEU A 46 -11.79 -6.39 5.15
C LEU A 46 -12.35 -6.59 3.75
N GLN A 47 -13.53 -6.06 3.46
CA GLN A 47 -14.21 -6.23 2.17
C GLN A 47 -14.62 -4.90 1.51
N ASP A 48 -14.82 -3.83 2.28
CA ASP A 48 -15.37 -2.56 1.78
C ASP A 48 -14.28 -1.48 1.63
N THR A 49 -13.33 -1.70 0.71
CA THR A 49 -12.27 -0.73 0.41
C THR A 49 -12.34 -0.28 -1.05
N TYR A 50 -11.91 0.95 -1.30
CA TYR A 50 -11.97 1.57 -2.62
C TYR A 50 -10.57 2.00 -3.08
N SER A 51 -10.20 1.65 -4.31
CA SER A 51 -8.90 2.00 -4.90
C SER A 51 -9.00 2.57 -6.32
N CYS A 52 -10.21 2.65 -6.90
CA CYS A 52 -10.35 3.05 -8.29
C CYS A 52 -10.05 4.55 -8.47
N HIS A 53 -9.13 4.88 -9.37
CA HIS A 53 -8.74 6.26 -9.65
C HIS A 53 -9.83 7.10 -10.35
N ALA A 54 -10.91 6.48 -10.84
CA ALA A 54 -12.01 7.22 -11.47
C ALA A 54 -12.89 7.97 -10.45
N GLY A 55 -12.81 7.61 -9.17
CA GLY A 55 -13.53 8.31 -8.09
C GLY A 55 -15.07 8.21 -8.13
N GLY A 56 -15.64 7.27 -8.88
CA GLY A 56 -17.09 7.00 -8.85
C GLY A 56 -17.49 6.06 -7.71
N ASP A 57 -18.78 5.76 -7.63
CA ASP A 57 -19.32 4.86 -6.59
C ASP A 57 -18.84 3.40 -6.77
N GLU A 58 -18.64 2.98 -8.02
CA GLU A 58 -18.20 1.62 -8.38
C GLU A 58 -16.82 1.63 -9.08
N PRO A 59 -15.97 0.60 -8.86
CA PRO A 59 -14.70 0.48 -9.57
C PRO A 59 -14.87 0.40 -11.09
N CYS A 60 -14.18 1.27 -11.83
CA CYS A 60 -14.38 1.41 -13.27
C CYS A 60 -13.85 0.23 -14.12
N GLY A 61 -13.14 -0.73 -13.53
CA GLY A 61 -12.60 -1.91 -14.21
C GLY A 61 -11.44 -1.67 -15.19
N LYS A 62 -11.12 -0.41 -15.52
CA LYS A 62 -10.16 -0.06 -16.59
C LYS A 62 -8.96 0.78 -16.17
N CYS A 63 -8.95 1.36 -14.98
CA CYS A 63 -7.79 2.12 -14.49
C CYS A 63 -6.71 1.19 -13.94
N VAL A 64 -5.47 1.68 -13.81
CA VAL A 64 -4.32 0.89 -13.34
C VAL A 64 -4.63 0.15 -12.03
N ALA A 65 -5.23 0.82 -11.04
CA ALA A 65 -5.57 0.19 -9.76
C ALA A 65 -6.61 -0.94 -9.91
N CYS A 66 -7.61 -0.79 -10.79
CA CYS A 66 -8.59 -1.84 -11.05
C CYS A 66 -7.94 -3.05 -11.74
N ILE A 67 -7.07 -2.80 -12.72
CA ILE A 67 -6.36 -3.84 -13.47
C ILE A 67 -5.40 -4.60 -12.54
N GLU A 68 -4.66 -3.90 -11.65
CA GLU A 68 -3.79 -4.55 -10.66
C GLU A 68 -4.55 -5.49 -9.73
N ILE A 69 -5.72 -5.06 -9.24
CA ILE A 69 -6.58 -5.88 -8.39
C ILE A 69 -7.12 -7.09 -9.15
N ALA A 70 -7.57 -6.91 -10.40
CA ALA A 70 -8.05 -8.01 -11.24
C ALA A 70 -6.95 -9.04 -11.49
N ASN A 71 -5.77 -8.60 -11.93
CA ASN A 71 -4.61 -9.46 -12.16
C ASN A 71 -4.14 -10.20 -10.89
N ALA A 72 -4.24 -9.56 -9.72
CA ALA A 72 -3.90 -10.19 -8.45
C ALA A 72 -4.87 -11.34 -8.09
N LYS A 73 -6.18 -11.16 -8.35
CA LYS A 73 -7.21 -12.18 -8.13
C LYS A 73 -7.08 -13.40 -9.06
N GLU A 74 -6.57 -13.21 -10.27
CA GLU A 74 -6.34 -14.32 -11.22
C GLU A 74 -5.14 -15.20 -10.85
N ARG A 75 -4.21 -14.67 -10.04
CA ARG A 75 -2.97 -15.34 -9.62
C ARG A 75 -3.07 -16.04 -8.25
N SER A 76 -4.23 -15.94 -7.59
CA SER A 76 -4.47 -16.47 -6.24
C SER A 76 -5.13 -17.85 -6.22
#